data_AF-A0A0F9TIW9-F1
#
_entry.id   AF-A0A0F9TIW9-F1
#
_cell.length_a   1.000
_cell.length_b   1.000
_cell.length_c   1.000
_cell.angle_alpha   90.00
_cell.angle_beta   90.00
_cell.angle_gamma   90.00
#
_symmetry.space_group_name_H-M   'P 1'
#
loop_
_entity.id
_entity.type
_entity.pdbx_description
1 polymer ?
#
loop_
_entity_poly.entity_id
_entity_poly.type
_entity_poly.pdbx_seq_one_letter_code
_entity_poly.pdbx_strand_id
1 'polypeptide(L)'
;MKRVNKSQSSLFYERHLFFFYLKKSILSVKFIVCVILLLIPIFQLLYNLEFMFIENQRGVDKEIFWINFTGISDGILLLTSVIMAADIVSGEFSNRSAMIVYATESRYKILTIKSLCLIISIFILMLFYFSAIFIMIFIKTDLLVSTHIYIAGFLLNFIEMMVYSSLTFMISALTRSISLSFIFPFFYILIDPFLEILN
;
A
#
# COMPACT_ATOMS: atom_id res chain seq x y z
N MET A 1 41.22 0.08 -18.30
CA MET A 1 40.97 -0.03 -16.84
C MET A 1 40.11 1.08 -16.20
N LYS A 2 39.31 1.88 -16.94
CA LYS A 2 38.47 2.97 -16.37
C LYS A 2 36.99 2.63 -16.08
N ARG A 3 36.52 1.41 -16.36
CA ARG A 3 35.10 1.04 -16.23
C ARG A 3 34.68 0.56 -14.82
N VAL A 4 35.62 0.06 -14.01
CA VAL A 4 35.32 -0.54 -12.69
C VAL A 4 34.96 0.51 -11.63
N ASN A 5 35.61 1.68 -11.65
CA ASN A 5 35.30 2.76 -10.69
C ASN A 5 33.96 3.45 -10.99
N LYS A 6 33.52 3.46 -12.25
CA LYS A 6 32.26 4.11 -12.66
C LYS A 6 31.03 3.30 -12.21
N SER A 7 31.13 1.97 -12.16
CA SER A 7 30.05 1.11 -11.65
C SER A 7 29.92 1.18 -10.13
N GLN A 8 31.05 1.26 -9.40
CA GLN A 8 31.03 1.46 -7.96
C GLN A 8 30.46 2.83 -7.56
N SER A 9 30.81 3.90 -8.29
CA SER A 9 30.27 5.23 -8.04
C SER A 9 28.78 5.34 -8.39
N SER A 10 28.32 4.67 -9.45
CA SER A 10 26.90 4.66 -9.83
C SER A 10 26.04 3.87 -8.84
N LEU A 11 26.51 2.71 -8.37
CA LEU A 11 25.82 1.92 -7.34
C LEU A 11 25.72 2.68 -6.01
N PHE A 12 26.77 3.41 -5.62
CA PHE A 12 26.75 4.24 -4.42
C PHE A 12 25.71 5.35 -4.52
N TYR A 13 25.64 6.03 -5.66
CA TYR A 13 24.64 7.08 -5.89
C TYR A 13 23.21 6.52 -5.93
N GLU A 14 22.99 5.39 -6.61
CA GLU A 14 21.69 4.70 -6.67
C GLU A 14 21.20 4.30 -5.27
N ARG A 15 22.10 3.75 -4.45
CA ARG A 15 21.79 3.41 -3.05
C ARG A 15 21.40 4.66 -2.27
N HIS A 16 22.14 5.75 -2.39
CA HIS A 16 21.85 6.99 -1.66
C HIS A 16 20.53 7.62 -2.11
N LEU A 17 20.24 7.61 -3.42
CA LEU A 17 18.98 8.08 -3.99
C LEU A 17 17.81 7.23 -3.48
N PHE A 18 17.96 5.91 -3.47
CA PHE A 18 16.98 5.00 -2.92
C PHE A 18 16.70 5.27 -1.43
N PHE A 19 17.73 5.38 -0.59
CA PHE A 19 17.55 5.71 0.83
C PHE A 19 16.89 7.07 1.04
N PHE A 20 17.23 8.06 0.23
CA PHE A 20 16.59 9.37 0.26
C PHE A 20 15.09 9.27 -0.03
N TYR A 21 14.70 8.57 -1.10
CA TYR A 21 13.29 8.37 -1.46
C TYR A 21 12.53 7.57 -0.43
N LEU A 22 13.10 6.47 0.06
CA LEU A 22 12.47 5.63 1.07
C LEU A 22 12.23 6.41 2.36
N LYS A 23 13.25 7.12 2.86
CA LYS A 23 13.13 7.96 4.06
C LYS A 23 12.11 9.07 3.87
N LYS A 24 12.11 9.74 2.72
CA LYS A 24 11.15 10.80 2.38
C LYS A 24 9.72 10.26 2.35
N SER A 25 9.52 9.07 1.77
CA SER A 25 8.20 8.41 1.70
C SER A 25 7.67 8.08 3.10
N ILE A 26 8.45 7.36 3.91
CA ILE A 26 8.03 6.87 5.23
C ILE A 26 7.79 8.02 6.22
N LEU A 27 8.61 9.08 6.17
CA LEU A 27 8.46 10.25 7.05
C LEU A 27 7.46 11.29 6.51
N SER A 28 6.80 11.02 5.38
CA SER A 28 5.83 11.95 4.82
C SER A 28 4.57 12.02 5.68
N VAL A 29 3.96 13.21 5.75
CA VAL A 29 2.64 13.40 6.38
C VAL A 29 1.60 12.47 5.73
N LYS A 30 1.72 12.20 4.43
CA LYS A 30 0.80 11.32 3.70
C LYS A 30 0.92 9.86 4.13
N PHE A 31 2.13 9.38 4.40
CA PHE A 31 2.33 8.04 4.97
C PHE A 31 1.72 7.95 6.36
N ILE A 32 1.90 8.96 7.21
CA ILE A 32 1.26 9.03 8.53
C ILE A 32 -0.27 9.00 8.39
N VAL A 33 -0.84 9.76 7.45
CA VAL A 33 -2.28 9.72 7.15
C VAL A 33 -2.71 8.32 6.70
N CYS A 34 -1.93 7.63 5.88
CA CYS A 34 -2.23 6.24 5.48
C CYS A 34 -2.25 5.29 6.68
N VAL A 35 -1.30 5.43 7.62
CA VAL A 35 -1.30 4.64 8.86
C VAL A 35 -2.54 4.92 9.71
N ILE A 36 -2.97 6.18 9.81
CA ILE A 36 -4.20 6.55 10.53
C ILE A 36 -5.43 5.96 9.83
N LEU A 37 -5.50 6.03 8.49
CA LEU A 37 -6.61 5.49 7.71
C LEU A 37 -6.74 3.97 7.89
N LEU A 38 -5.64 3.24 8.02
CA LEU A 38 -5.67 1.81 8.31
C LEU A 38 -6.29 1.44 9.66
N LEU A 39 -6.43 2.38 10.60
CA LEU A 39 -7.13 2.11 11.85
C LEU A 39 -8.63 1.91 11.64
N ILE A 40 -9.21 2.53 10.62
CA ILE A 40 -10.65 2.43 10.33
C ILE A 40 -11.08 0.97 10.06
N PRO A 41 -10.48 0.23 9.11
CA PRO A 41 -10.85 -1.16 8.88
C PRO A 41 -10.58 -2.06 10.10
N ILE A 42 -9.56 -1.74 10.90
CA ILE A 42 -9.31 -2.44 12.18
C ILE A 42 -10.48 -2.23 13.16
N PHE A 43 -10.98 -1.00 13.30
CA PHE A 43 -12.12 -0.72 14.17
C PHE A 43 -13.43 -1.33 13.65
N GLN A 44 -13.64 -1.36 12.34
CA GLN A 44 -14.79 -2.03 11.73
C GLN A 44 -14.77 -3.53 12.01
N LEU A 45 -13.60 -4.17 11.88
CA LEU A 45 -13.40 -5.56 12.22
C LEU A 45 -13.73 -5.85 13.69
N LEU A 46 -13.30 -4.98 14.60
CA LEU A 46 -13.61 -5.10 16.03
C LEU A 46 -15.11 -5.01 16.31
N TYR A 47 -15.79 -4.08 15.67
CA TYR A 47 -17.23 -3.92 15.80
C TYR A 47 -17.94 -5.19 15.31
N ASN A 48 -17.58 -5.71 14.14
CA ASN A 48 -18.19 -6.92 13.58
C ASN A 48 -17.96 -8.16 14.45
N LEU A 49 -16.79 -8.29 15.07
CA LEU A 49 -16.49 -9.39 16.00
C LEU A 49 -17.33 -9.32 17.28
N GLU A 50 -17.73 -8.13 17.75
CA GLU A 50 -18.52 -7.97 18.97
C GLU A 50 -19.93 -8.59 18.85
N PHE A 51 -20.49 -8.61 17.64
CA PHE A 51 -21.81 -9.21 17.39
C PHE A 51 -21.76 -10.69 16.99
N MET A 52 -20.56 -11.27 16.88
CA MET A 52 -20.39 -12.66 16.47
C MET A 52 -20.07 -13.57 17.65
N PHE A 53 -20.84 -14.65 17.77
CA PHE A 53 -20.56 -15.71 18.73
C PHE A 53 -19.54 -16.69 18.15
N ILE A 54 -18.30 -16.62 18.63
CA ILE A 54 -17.21 -17.47 18.15
C ILE A 54 -16.94 -18.56 19.18
N GLU A 55 -17.48 -19.76 18.94
CA GLU A 55 -17.30 -20.90 19.86
C GLU A 55 -15.94 -21.56 19.72
N ASN A 56 -15.34 -21.55 18.53
CA ASN A 56 -14.21 -22.42 18.20
C ASN A 56 -13.25 -21.80 17.17
N GLN A 57 -12.01 -22.30 17.14
CA GLN A 57 -10.93 -21.90 16.23
C GLN A 57 -11.35 -21.89 14.75
N ARG A 58 -12.13 -22.89 14.32
CA ARG A 58 -12.62 -22.98 12.94
C ARG A 58 -13.58 -21.83 12.58
N GLY A 59 -14.31 -21.30 13.56
CA GLY A 59 -15.16 -20.13 13.41
C GLY A 59 -14.32 -18.88 13.17
N VAL A 60 -13.35 -18.60 14.05
CA VAL A 60 -12.37 -17.49 13.92
C VAL A 60 -11.77 -17.47 12.51
N ASP A 61 -11.21 -18.60 12.11
CA ASP A 61 -10.51 -18.78 10.83
C ASP A 61 -11.41 -18.52 9.62
N LYS A 62 -12.65 -19.03 9.66
CA LYS A 62 -13.62 -18.84 8.58
C LYS A 62 -14.06 -17.39 8.47
N GLU A 63 -14.40 -16.76 9.58
CA GLU A 63 -14.88 -15.37 9.62
C GLU A 63 -13.78 -14.41 9.14
N ILE A 64 -12.56 -14.57 9.64
CA ILE A 64 -11.45 -13.71 9.24
C ILE A 64 -11.12 -13.88 7.76
N PHE A 65 -11.11 -15.12 7.27
CA PHE A 65 -10.82 -15.35 5.86
C PHE A 65 -11.91 -14.74 4.96
N TRP A 66 -13.18 -15.09 5.17
CA TRP A 66 -14.25 -14.71 4.25
C TRP A 66 -14.73 -13.28 4.40
N ILE A 67 -14.78 -12.73 5.61
CA ILE A 67 -15.29 -11.38 5.85
C ILE A 67 -14.19 -10.33 5.70
N ASN A 68 -12.97 -10.62 6.17
CA ASN A 68 -11.94 -9.59 6.32
C ASN A 68 -10.81 -9.68 5.29
N PHE A 69 -10.48 -10.87 4.79
CA PHE A 69 -9.41 -11.03 3.80
C PHE A 69 -9.93 -11.19 2.37
N THR A 70 -11.10 -11.79 2.17
CA THR A 70 -11.71 -11.93 0.84
C THR A 70 -13.08 -11.25 0.71
N GLY A 71 -13.60 -10.68 1.80
CA GLY A 71 -14.79 -9.82 1.73
C GLY A 71 -14.46 -8.52 0.98
N ILE A 72 -15.50 -7.77 0.59
CA ILE A 72 -15.41 -6.51 -0.18
C ILE A 72 -14.14 -5.77 0.24
N SER A 73 -13.16 -5.72 -0.68
CA SER A 73 -11.85 -5.13 -0.44
C SER A 73 -12.05 -3.80 0.24
N ASP A 74 -11.54 -3.65 1.48
CA ASP A 74 -11.79 -2.44 2.25
C ASP A 74 -11.34 -1.25 1.41
N GLY A 75 -12.28 -0.45 0.89
CA GLY A 75 -11.96 0.61 -0.07
C GLY A 75 -10.95 1.61 0.50
N ILE A 76 -10.86 1.68 1.83
CA ILE A 76 -9.87 2.41 2.62
C ILE A 76 -8.46 1.83 2.42
N LEU A 77 -8.32 0.51 2.49
CA LEU A 77 -7.07 -0.21 2.28
C LEU A 77 -6.54 0.07 0.85
N LEU A 78 -7.42 -0.03 -0.15
CA LEU A 78 -7.10 0.32 -1.53
C LEU A 78 -6.71 1.80 -1.67
N LEU A 79 -7.45 2.70 -1.02
CA LEU A 79 -7.18 4.13 -1.06
C LEU A 79 -5.77 4.48 -0.53
N THR A 80 -5.29 3.80 0.52
CA THR A 80 -3.93 4.04 1.03
C THR A 80 -2.85 3.71 -0.01
N SER A 81 -3.04 2.64 -0.79
CA SER A 81 -2.11 2.26 -1.86
C SER A 81 -2.06 3.30 -2.99
N VAL A 82 -3.22 3.90 -3.31
CA VAL A 82 -3.36 4.97 -4.29
C VAL A 82 -2.69 6.26 -3.81
N ILE A 83 -2.92 6.66 -2.56
CA ILE A 83 -2.29 7.85 -1.95
C ILE A 83 -0.77 7.73 -1.98
N MET A 84 -0.22 6.58 -1.59
CA MET A 84 1.22 6.34 -1.62
C MET A 84 1.79 6.37 -3.04
N ALA A 85 1.13 5.71 -4.00
CA ALA A 85 1.57 5.71 -5.39
C ALA A 85 1.56 7.13 -6.01
N ALA A 86 0.48 7.89 -5.76
CA ALA A 86 0.37 9.26 -6.24
C ALA A 86 1.44 10.18 -5.64
N ASP A 87 1.77 10.02 -4.34
CA ASP A 87 2.81 10.82 -3.70
C ASP A 87 4.22 10.53 -4.23
N ILE A 88 4.59 9.25 -4.29
CA ILE A 88 5.94 8.84 -4.71
C ILE A 88 6.21 9.23 -6.18
N VAL A 89 5.21 9.10 -7.05
CA VAL A 89 5.37 9.37 -8.49
C VAL A 89 5.17 10.85 -8.80
N SER A 90 4.05 11.44 -8.37
CA SER A 90 3.65 12.79 -8.76
C SER A 90 4.05 13.90 -7.79
N GLY A 91 4.46 13.57 -6.56
CA GLY A 91 4.90 14.55 -5.55
C GLY A 91 6.07 15.45 -5.99
N GLU A 92 6.89 14.97 -6.93
CA GLU A 92 8.01 15.76 -7.46
C GLU A 92 7.63 16.68 -8.61
N PHE A 93 6.59 16.33 -9.36
CA PHE A 93 6.06 17.21 -10.41
C PHE A 93 5.32 18.39 -9.78
N SER A 94 4.58 18.18 -8.68
CA SER A 94 3.94 19.27 -7.93
C SER A 94 4.97 20.22 -7.31
N ASN A 95 6.07 19.67 -6.79
CA ASN A 95 7.09 20.45 -6.07
C ASN A 95 8.16 21.04 -7.01
N ARG A 96 8.00 20.89 -8.33
CA ARG A 96 8.96 21.30 -9.38
C ARG A 96 10.37 20.70 -9.25
N SER A 97 10.58 19.76 -8.32
CA SER A 97 11.88 19.09 -8.11
C SER A 97 12.18 18.05 -9.17
N ALA A 98 11.18 17.58 -9.91
CA ALA A 98 11.33 16.61 -10.99
C ALA A 98 12.37 17.05 -12.03
N MET A 99 12.43 18.34 -12.37
CA MET A 99 13.37 18.83 -13.40
C MET A 99 14.84 18.64 -12.99
N ILE A 100 15.15 18.77 -11.70
CA ILE A 100 16.50 18.60 -11.15
C ILE A 100 16.87 17.11 -11.15
N VAL A 101 15.97 16.25 -10.66
CA VAL A 101 16.21 14.80 -10.54
C VAL A 101 16.38 14.16 -11.92
N TYR A 102 15.50 14.47 -12.88
CA TYR A 102 15.56 13.94 -14.24
C TYR A 102 16.70 14.53 -15.09
N ALA A 103 17.34 15.61 -14.64
CA ALA A 103 18.56 16.14 -15.26
C ALA A 103 19.82 15.41 -14.78
N THR A 104 19.81 14.88 -13.54
CA THR A 104 20.97 14.21 -12.93
C THR A 104 21.08 12.73 -13.29
N GLU A 105 19.96 12.04 -13.54
CA GLU A 105 19.93 10.59 -13.78
C GLU A 105 18.94 10.19 -14.88
N SER A 106 19.12 8.98 -15.42
CA SER A 106 18.22 8.46 -16.46
C SER A 106 16.81 8.21 -15.92
N ARG A 107 15.79 8.52 -16.73
CA ARG A 107 14.36 8.36 -16.37
C ARG A 107 14.01 6.93 -15.93
N TYR A 108 14.55 5.93 -16.62
CA TYR A 108 14.34 4.52 -16.30
C TYR A 108 14.78 4.19 -14.86
N LYS A 109 15.99 4.62 -14.47
CA LYS A 109 16.51 4.38 -13.12
C LYS A 109 15.70 5.05 -12.02
N ILE A 110 15.24 6.27 -12.26
CA ILE A 110 14.40 6.99 -11.29
C ILE A 110 13.06 6.27 -11.11
N LEU A 111 12.47 5.79 -12.20
CA LEU A 111 11.22 5.03 -12.15
C LEU A 111 11.39 3.69 -11.42
N THR A 112 12.47 2.95 -11.66
CA THR A 112 12.72 1.69 -10.95
C THR A 112 12.94 1.90 -9.46
N ILE A 113 13.70 2.94 -9.06
CA ILE A 113 13.90 3.29 -7.64
C ILE A 113 12.58 3.67 -6.98
N LYS A 114 11.74 4.47 -7.65
CA LYS A 114 10.41 4.84 -7.15
C LYS A 114 9.48 3.64 -7.01
N SER A 115 9.49 2.73 -7.98
CA SER A 115 8.73 1.48 -7.93
C SER A 115 9.15 0.62 -6.74
N LEU A 116 10.46 0.47 -6.50
CA LEU A 116 10.98 -0.27 -5.34
C LEU A 116 10.58 0.40 -4.02
N CYS A 117 10.67 1.73 -3.94
CA CYS A 117 10.24 2.48 -2.76
C CYS A 117 8.74 2.30 -2.48
N LEU A 118 7.91 2.28 -3.52
CA LEU A 118 6.47 2.03 -3.42
C LEU A 118 6.18 0.63 -2.86
N ILE A 119 6.80 -0.41 -3.45
CA ILE A 119 6.66 -1.80 -3.01
C ILE A 119 7.02 -1.94 -1.52
N ILE A 120 8.15 -1.37 -1.10
CA ILE A 120 8.62 -1.46 0.29
C ILE A 120 7.71 -0.66 1.23
N SER A 121 7.22 0.51 0.81
CA SER A 121 6.30 1.32 1.62
C SER A 121 4.98 0.59 1.85
N ILE A 122 4.41 -0.01 0.79
CA ILE A 122 3.20 -0.85 0.88
C ILE A 122 3.44 -2.06 1.78
N PHE A 123 4.59 -2.73 1.63
CA PHE A 123 4.93 -3.88 2.45
C PHE A 123 5.01 -3.53 3.94
N ILE A 124 5.66 -2.42 4.30
CA ILE A 124 5.71 -1.93 5.70
C ILE A 124 4.30 -1.62 6.23
N LEU A 125 3.48 -0.96 5.42
CA LEU A 125 2.12 -0.59 5.78
C LEU A 125 1.25 -1.84 6.04
N MET A 126 1.41 -2.86 5.19
CA MET A 126 0.76 -4.15 5.33
C MET A 126 1.21 -4.92 6.57
N LEU A 127 2.50 -4.89 6.92
CA LEU A 127 2.99 -5.47 8.16
C LEU A 127 2.34 -4.81 9.38
N PHE A 128 2.19 -3.49 9.37
CA PHE A 128 1.52 -2.76 10.45
C PHE A 128 0.04 -3.15 10.55
N TYR A 129 -0.67 -3.17 9.41
CA TYR A 129 -2.08 -3.56 9.36
C TYR A 129 -2.32 -4.99 9.88
N PHE A 130 -1.58 -5.97 9.36
CA PHE A 130 -1.73 -7.37 9.73
C PHE A 130 -1.34 -7.62 11.19
N SER A 131 -0.25 -7.02 11.68
CA SER A 131 0.14 -7.15 13.09
C SER A 131 -0.90 -6.55 14.04
N ALA A 132 -1.51 -5.41 13.68
CA ALA A 132 -2.59 -4.85 14.46
C ALA A 132 -3.83 -5.76 14.46
N ILE A 133 -4.24 -6.30 13.31
CA ILE A 133 -5.31 -7.29 13.21
C ILE A 133 -5.05 -8.50 14.11
N PHE A 134 -3.83 -9.07 14.04
CA PHE A 134 -3.45 -10.23 14.82
C PHE A 134 -3.58 -9.97 16.33
N ILE A 135 -3.06 -8.84 16.81
CA ILE A 135 -3.15 -8.44 18.22
C ILE A 135 -4.61 -8.23 18.63
N MET A 136 -5.39 -7.52 17.82
CA MET A 136 -6.77 -7.17 18.14
C MET A 136 -7.69 -8.39 18.18
N ILE A 137 -7.53 -9.35 17.27
CA ILE A 137 -8.29 -10.62 17.28
C ILE A 137 -7.95 -11.42 18.54
N PHE A 138 -6.67 -11.52 18.88
CA PHE A 138 -6.24 -12.23 20.09
C PHE A 138 -6.87 -11.62 21.34
N ILE A 139 -6.82 -10.29 21.49
CA ILE A 139 -7.43 -9.57 22.62
C ILE A 139 -8.94 -9.81 22.72
N LYS A 140 -9.65 -9.94 21.58
CA LYS A 140 -11.11 -10.06 21.57
C LYS A 140 -11.64 -11.48 21.69
N THR A 141 -10.91 -12.45 21.15
CA THR A 141 -11.40 -13.83 21.00
C THR A 141 -10.62 -14.84 21.85
N ASP A 142 -9.49 -14.44 22.45
CA ASP A 142 -8.49 -15.32 23.09
C ASP A 142 -7.95 -16.43 22.17
N LEU A 143 -8.24 -16.33 20.87
CA LEU A 143 -7.83 -17.28 19.84
C LEU A 143 -6.89 -16.61 18.83
N LEU A 144 -5.99 -17.40 18.26
CA LEU A 144 -5.06 -16.95 17.25
C LEU A 144 -5.50 -17.44 15.88
N VAL A 145 -5.49 -16.57 14.89
CA VAL A 145 -5.74 -16.96 13.49
C VAL A 145 -4.72 -18.00 13.06
N SER A 146 -5.19 -19.05 12.38
CA SER A 146 -4.30 -20.06 11.81
C SER A 146 -3.29 -19.40 10.87
N THR A 147 -2.01 -19.75 11.01
CA THR A 147 -0.89 -19.14 10.26
C THR A 147 -1.10 -19.17 8.75
N HIS A 148 -1.65 -20.27 8.22
CA HIS A 148 -1.90 -20.41 6.78
C HIS A 148 -2.92 -19.39 6.27
N ILE A 149 -3.98 -19.14 7.03
CA ILE A 149 -5.04 -18.18 6.70
C ILE A 149 -4.50 -16.75 6.78
N TYR A 150 -3.72 -16.46 7.80
CA TYR A 150 -3.09 -15.16 7.99
C TYR A 150 -2.12 -14.83 6.84
N ILE A 151 -1.26 -15.78 6.44
CA ILE A 151 -0.33 -15.60 5.31
C ILE A 151 -1.09 -15.47 3.98
N ALA A 152 -2.13 -16.28 3.76
CA ALA A 152 -2.94 -16.20 2.55
C ALA A 152 -3.63 -14.84 2.43
N GLY A 153 -4.24 -14.34 3.51
CA GLY A 153 -4.85 -13.01 3.55
C GLY A 153 -3.83 -11.89 3.31
N PHE A 154 -2.64 -12.00 3.90
CA PHE A 154 -1.55 -11.03 3.68
C PHE A 154 -1.19 -10.95 2.20
N LEU A 155 -1.00 -12.10 1.55
CA LEU A 155 -0.62 -12.15 0.14
C LEU A 155 -1.72 -11.60 -0.78
N LEU A 156 -2.98 -11.95 -0.53
CA LEU A 156 -4.11 -11.47 -1.32
C LEU A 156 -4.21 -9.93 -1.27
N ASN A 157 -4.28 -9.36 -0.07
CA ASN A 157 -4.37 -7.91 0.12
C ASN A 157 -3.11 -7.18 -0.41
N PHE A 158 -1.93 -7.79 -0.28
CA PHE A 158 -0.70 -7.22 -0.82
C PHE A 158 -0.72 -7.17 -2.35
N ILE A 159 -1.13 -8.25 -3.02
CA ILE A 159 -1.24 -8.32 -4.48
C ILE A 159 -2.27 -7.28 -4.96
N GLU A 160 -3.41 -7.19 -4.29
CA GLU A 160 -4.46 -6.25 -4.65
C GLU A 160 -3.99 -4.79 -4.57
N MET A 161 -3.38 -4.39 -3.44
CA MET A 161 -2.75 -3.07 -3.31
C MET A 161 -1.70 -2.82 -4.40
N MET A 162 -0.91 -3.83 -4.76
CA MET A 162 0.08 -3.72 -5.83
C MET A 162 -0.57 -3.45 -7.19
N VAL A 163 -1.72 -4.06 -7.48
CA VAL A 163 -2.47 -3.79 -8.72
C VAL A 163 -2.94 -2.34 -8.76
N TYR A 164 -3.65 -1.85 -7.74
CA TYR A 164 -4.17 -0.48 -7.72
C TYR A 164 -3.07 0.58 -7.70
N SER A 165 -2.00 0.34 -6.94
CA SER A 165 -0.85 1.24 -6.91
C SER A 165 -0.11 1.26 -8.25
N SER A 166 -0.02 0.15 -8.98
CA SER A 166 0.57 0.11 -10.33
C SER A 166 -0.26 0.87 -11.37
N LEU A 167 -1.59 0.76 -11.32
CA LEU A 167 -2.51 1.53 -12.16
C LEU A 167 -2.35 3.04 -11.89
N THR A 168 -2.34 3.40 -10.60
CA THR A 168 -2.11 4.78 -10.16
C THR A 168 -0.75 5.28 -10.62
N PHE A 169 0.29 4.47 -10.49
CA PHE A 169 1.65 4.79 -10.94
C PHE A 169 1.68 5.11 -12.44
N MET A 170 1.01 4.29 -13.25
CA MET A 170 0.91 4.49 -14.70
C MET A 170 0.20 5.80 -15.05
N ILE A 171 -0.98 6.04 -14.46
CA ILE A 171 -1.77 7.26 -14.71
C ILE A 171 -1.01 8.51 -14.24
N SER A 172 -0.32 8.40 -13.11
CA SER A 172 0.50 9.45 -12.52
C SER A 172 1.71 9.80 -13.39
N ALA A 173 2.38 8.79 -13.95
CA ALA A 173 3.47 9.01 -14.88
C ALA A 173 3.01 9.68 -16.19
N LEU A 174 1.79 9.36 -16.67
CA LEU A 174 1.20 9.93 -17.88
C LEU A 174 0.74 11.37 -17.68
N THR A 175 -0.01 11.64 -16.60
CA THR A 175 -0.65 12.94 -16.36
C THR A 175 0.28 13.95 -15.67
N ARG A 176 1.33 13.48 -14.98
CA ARG A 176 2.24 14.30 -14.16
C ARG A 176 1.51 15.15 -13.12
N SER A 177 0.30 14.76 -12.74
CA SER A 177 -0.53 15.52 -11.81
C SER A 177 -1.05 14.60 -10.72
N ILE A 178 -0.88 15.05 -9.48
CA ILE A 178 -1.36 14.31 -8.29
C ILE A 178 -2.88 14.17 -8.35
N SER A 179 -3.60 15.23 -8.70
CA SER A 179 -5.07 15.26 -8.73
C SER A 179 -5.67 14.27 -9.72
N LEU A 180 -5.18 14.21 -10.97
CA LEU A 180 -5.71 13.24 -11.95
C LEU A 180 -5.32 11.80 -11.62
N SER A 181 -4.20 11.60 -10.92
CA SER A 181 -3.78 10.27 -10.43
C SER A 181 -4.75 9.70 -9.40
N PHE A 182 -5.40 10.57 -8.63
CA PHE A 182 -6.42 10.17 -7.66
C PHE A 182 -7.74 9.79 -8.33
N ILE A 183 -8.19 10.55 -9.33
CA ILE A 183 -9.57 10.45 -9.84
C ILE A 183 -9.91 9.05 -10.35
N PHE A 184 -9.03 8.41 -11.11
CA PHE A 184 -9.34 7.11 -11.74
C PHE A 184 -9.48 5.94 -10.74
N PRO A 185 -8.50 5.70 -9.84
CA PRO A 185 -8.66 4.67 -8.81
C PRO A 185 -9.80 4.97 -7.83
N PHE A 186 -10.03 6.25 -7.51
CA PHE A 186 -11.13 6.66 -6.63
C PHE A 186 -12.50 6.41 -7.29
N PHE A 187 -12.62 6.62 -8.60
CA PHE A 187 -13.83 6.30 -9.36
C PHE A 187 -14.09 4.79 -9.38
N TYR A 188 -13.03 3.98 -9.49
CA TYR A 188 -13.15 2.52 -9.46
C TYR A 188 -13.59 2.00 -8.09
N ILE A 189 -12.97 2.49 -7.01
CA ILE A 189 -13.32 2.15 -5.62
C ILE A 189 -14.75 2.58 -5.29
N LEU A 190 -15.23 3.71 -5.83
CA LEU A 190 -16.60 4.20 -5.59
C LEU A 190 -17.67 3.47 -6.41
N ILE A 191 -17.35 2.97 -7.60
CA ILE A 191 -18.32 2.31 -8.48
C ILE A 191 -18.54 0.84 -8.11
N ASP A 192 -17.52 0.18 -7.58
CA ASP A 192 -17.59 -1.24 -7.22
C ASP A 192 -18.81 -1.59 -6.34
N PRO A 193 -19.10 -0.87 -5.23
CA PRO A 193 -20.30 -1.16 -4.44
C PRO A 193 -21.61 -0.83 -5.18
N PHE A 194 -21.62 0.09 -6.16
CA PHE A 194 -22.80 0.34 -6.99
C PHE A 194 -23.08 -0.77 -8.01
N LEU A 195 -22.04 -1.44 -8.51
CA LEU A 195 -22.16 -2.59 -9.40
C LEU A 195 -22.62 -3.85 -8.66
N GLU A 196 -22.17 -4.06 -7.42
CA GLU A 196 -22.66 -5.16 -6.58
C GLU A 196 -24.14 -5.04 -6.22
N ILE A 197 -24.66 -3.82 -6.00
CA ILE A 197 -26.09 -3.58 -5.70
C ILE A 197 -27.00 -3.84 -6.92
N LEU A 198 -26.44 -3.81 -8.13
CA LEU A 198 -27.16 -3.98 -9.40
C LEU A 198 -27.22 -5.43 -9.90
N ASN A 199 -26.51 -6.36 -9.23
CA ASN A 199 -26.53 -7.81 -9.50
C ASN A 199 -27.30 -8.58 -8.41
#